data_AF-A0A3M1ADT9-F1
#
_entry.id   AF-A0A3M1ADT9-F1
#
_cell.length_a   1.000
_cell.length_b   1.000
_cell.length_c   1.000
_cell.angle_alpha   90.00
_cell.angle_beta   90.00
_cell.angle_gamma   90.00
#
_symmetry.space_group_name_H-M   'P 1'
#
loop_
_entity.id
_entity.type
_entity.pdbx_description
1 polymer ?
#
loop_
_entity_poly.entity_id
_entity_poly.type
_entity_poly.pdbx_seq_one_letter_code
_entity_poly.pdbx_strand_id
1 'polypeptide(L)'
;MKIQSLNLYMQHTWRCLALFALFYALIAAGCSNDAPSSDRRVAMPDTTGFTRHWEQAIPQQPVPDGIDGLSAQACGECHVDNYREWKQSIHADAWVDLQFQNEIRKPNSPYVCRNCHTPLQNQQEYIVTGLINGDVFRPVKKPNPDFDPELKQEAITCAVCHVRDGVIIGRRGNLDAPHPVKVDTVHLSEKLCFRCHNVAEVVTPTLVCAFETGNEWQEGPYSKLGTTCITCHMPKVYRPLVEDGPERWTVRHTFVGSGIPKFPGKPQNREFYVPGLDLQAEPTLPSFATGDTAYAIVRIRNSRAGHQLPTGDPERFITLTMQFLDRKGSVLKEHTERIGETWEWYPVARKIADNSIR
;
A
#
# COMPACT_ATOMS: atom_id res chain seq x y z
N MET A 1 -44.21 0.84 -14.42
CA MET A 1 -44.12 -0.50 -15.06
C MET A 1 -43.39 -1.42 -14.10
N LYS A 2 -44.13 -2.34 -13.46
CA LYS A 2 -43.63 -3.41 -12.56
C LYS A 2 -43.12 -4.58 -13.42
N ILE A 3 -42.23 -5.40 -12.84
CA ILE A 3 -42.16 -6.89 -12.83
C ILE A 3 -40.76 -7.22 -12.26
N GLN A 4 -40.62 -7.63 -11.00
CA GLN A 4 -40.92 -8.92 -10.32
C GLN A 4 -39.83 -9.98 -10.46
N SER A 5 -39.31 -10.33 -9.28
CA SER A 5 -38.44 -11.45 -8.92
C SER A 5 -39.17 -12.79 -8.99
N LEU A 6 -38.44 -13.87 -9.27
CA LEU A 6 -38.90 -15.25 -9.06
C LEU A 6 -38.01 -15.93 -8.01
N ASN A 7 -38.64 -16.30 -6.89
CA ASN A 7 -38.22 -17.39 -6.01
C ASN A 7 -39.01 -18.64 -6.43
N LEU A 8 -38.35 -19.80 -6.48
CA LEU A 8 -39.01 -21.10 -6.58
C LEU A 8 -38.70 -21.92 -5.32
N TYR A 9 -39.75 -22.15 -4.53
CA TYR A 9 -39.86 -23.21 -3.54
C TYR A 9 -40.60 -24.38 -4.19
N MET A 10 -40.20 -25.62 -3.90
CA MET A 10 -41.03 -26.79 -4.19
C MET A 10 -40.98 -27.74 -2.98
N GLN A 11 -42.16 -28.09 -2.47
CA GLN A 11 -42.39 -28.96 -1.33
C GLN A 11 -42.98 -30.31 -1.76
N HIS A 12 -42.83 -31.29 -0.85
CA HIS A 12 -43.60 -32.53 -0.66
C HIS A 12 -43.28 -33.71 -1.61
N THR A 13 -43.24 -34.98 -1.20
CA THR A 13 -44.21 -35.76 -0.39
C THR A 13 -43.64 -37.14 0.07
N TRP A 14 -44.01 -37.58 1.30
CA TRP A 14 -44.48 -38.95 1.71
C TRP A 14 -43.47 -40.14 1.73
N ARG A 15 -43.58 -41.24 2.50
CA ARG A 15 -44.14 -41.66 3.82
C ARG A 15 -43.94 -43.21 3.86
N CYS A 16 -43.51 -43.80 5.01
CA CYS A 16 -43.82 -45.18 5.50
C CYS A 16 -43.26 -46.40 4.71
N LEU A 17 -43.00 -47.63 5.19
CA LEU A 17 -43.12 -48.48 6.40
C LEU A 17 -42.07 -49.62 6.24
N ALA A 18 -41.26 -50.02 7.23
CA ALA A 18 -41.44 -51.17 8.17
C ALA A 18 -41.62 -52.56 7.46
N LEU A 19 -40.87 -53.66 7.72
CA LEU A 19 -40.78 -54.49 8.95
C LEU A 19 -40.05 -55.86 8.70
N PHE A 20 -39.49 -56.45 9.78
CA PHE A 20 -39.25 -57.89 10.12
C PHE A 20 -38.35 -58.79 9.21
N ALA A 21 -37.57 -59.80 9.63
CA ALA A 21 -36.95 -60.28 10.89
C ALA A 21 -36.24 -61.64 10.64
N LEU A 22 -35.17 -61.94 11.41
CA LEU A 22 -34.70 -63.26 11.93
C LEU A 22 -34.35 -64.40 10.92
N PHE A 23 -33.29 -65.21 11.03
CA PHE A 23 -32.71 -65.92 12.18
C PHE A 23 -31.39 -66.67 11.78
N TYR A 24 -30.56 -66.96 12.79
CA TYR A 24 -29.57 -68.06 12.97
C TYR A 24 -28.15 -68.08 12.33
N ALA A 25 -27.20 -67.77 13.21
CA ALA A 25 -25.86 -68.32 13.48
C ALA A 25 -25.20 -69.35 12.53
N LEU A 26 -23.91 -69.10 12.26
CA LEU A 26 -22.85 -70.13 12.28
C LEU A 26 -21.51 -69.49 12.64
N ILE A 27 -20.92 -69.99 13.73
CA ILE A 27 -19.56 -69.70 14.18
C ILE A 27 -18.61 -70.41 13.22
N ALA A 28 -17.74 -69.66 12.55
CA ALA A 28 -16.52 -70.19 11.96
C ALA A 28 -15.38 -69.22 12.26
N ALA A 29 -14.44 -69.71 13.08
CA ALA A 29 -13.18 -69.07 13.35
C ALA A 29 -12.41 -68.90 12.03
N GLY A 30 -12.16 -67.65 11.64
CA GLY A 30 -11.26 -67.28 10.57
C GLY A 30 -10.35 -66.17 11.07
N CYS A 31 -9.09 -66.51 11.33
CA CYS A 31 -8.05 -65.54 11.59
C CYS A 31 -7.85 -64.68 10.33
N SER A 32 -8.34 -63.45 10.35
CA SER A 32 -7.87 -62.39 9.46
C SER A 32 -7.22 -61.30 10.30
N ASN A 33 -5.92 -61.11 10.09
CA ASN A 33 -5.15 -59.99 10.59
C ASN A 33 -5.65 -58.70 9.93
N ASP A 34 -6.74 -58.14 10.43
CA ASP A 34 -7.04 -56.73 10.18
C ASP A 34 -6.25 -55.92 11.19
N ALA A 35 -5.10 -55.42 10.72
CA ALA A 35 -4.37 -54.37 11.41
C ALA A 35 -5.33 -53.21 11.71
N PRO A 36 -5.28 -52.61 12.91
CA PRO A 36 -6.08 -51.42 13.18
C PRO A 36 -5.73 -50.38 12.12
N SER A 37 -6.76 -49.91 11.41
CA SER A 37 -6.64 -48.84 10.42
C SER A 37 -5.76 -47.75 11.03
N SER A 38 -4.61 -47.48 10.41
CA SER A 38 -3.72 -46.43 10.87
C SER A 38 -4.55 -45.16 11.06
N ASP A 39 -4.68 -44.75 12.32
CA ASP A 39 -5.16 -43.46 12.75
C ASP A 39 -4.40 -42.42 11.91
N ARG A 40 -5.03 -41.95 10.82
CA ARG A 40 -4.56 -40.79 10.07
C ARG A 40 -4.81 -39.62 11.01
N ARG A 41 -3.91 -39.44 11.99
CA ARG A 41 -3.78 -38.18 12.70
C ARG A 41 -3.51 -37.15 11.62
N VAL A 42 -4.55 -36.41 11.26
CA VAL A 42 -4.40 -35.18 10.50
C VAL A 42 -3.43 -34.34 11.32
N ALA A 43 -2.20 -34.18 10.83
CA ALA A 43 -1.21 -33.35 11.50
C ALA A 43 -1.87 -32.00 11.76
N MET A 44 -1.93 -31.59 13.03
CA MET A 44 -2.50 -30.29 13.36
C MET A 44 -1.69 -29.24 12.60
N PRO A 45 -2.35 -28.30 11.92
CA PRO A 45 -1.64 -27.25 11.18
C PRO A 45 -0.70 -26.52 12.13
N ASP A 46 0.56 -26.37 11.71
CA ASP A 46 1.57 -25.66 12.49
C ASP A 46 1.32 -24.15 12.39
N THR A 47 1.50 -23.45 13.50
CA THR A 47 1.43 -21.98 13.51
C THR A 47 2.83 -21.43 13.43
N THR A 48 3.19 -20.88 12.28
CA THR A 48 4.50 -20.27 12.07
C THR A 48 4.47 -18.81 12.47
N GLY A 49 5.51 -18.36 13.17
CA GLY A 49 5.73 -16.94 13.45
C GLY A 49 6.08 -16.14 12.19
N PHE A 50 6.03 -14.82 12.30
CA PHE A 50 6.41 -13.91 11.22
C PHE A 50 7.93 -13.89 11.03
N THR A 51 8.35 -13.83 9.77
CA THR A 51 9.77 -13.75 9.37
C THR A 51 10.11 -12.46 8.63
N ARG A 52 9.09 -11.73 8.18
CA ARG A 52 9.23 -10.49 7.41
C ARG A 52 8.62 -9.30 8.14
N HIS A 53 9.21 -8.13 7.95
CA HIS A 53 8.77 -6.91 8.65
C HIS A 53 7.37 -6.42 8.22
N TRP A 54 6.95 -6.74 7.00
CA TRP A 54 5.65 -6.35 6.43
C TRP A 54 4.51 -7.32 6.81
N GLU A 55 4.82 -8.46 7.41
CA GLU A 55 3.80 -9.38 7.96
C GLU A 55 3.19 -8.85 9.25
N GLN A 56 3.84 -7.89 9.90
CA GLN A 56 3.42 -7.36 11.19
C GLN A 56 2.79 -5.98 11.06
N ALA A 57 1.70 -5.74 11.79
CA ALA A 57 1.25 -4.40 12.10
C ALA A 57 2.25 -3.71 13.05
N ILE A 58 2.20 -2.39 13.15
CA ILE A 58 2.76 -1.68 14.30
C ILE A 58 1.93 -2.12 15.52
N PRO A 59 2.56 -2.65 16.59
CA PRO A 59 1.84 -3.10 17.77
C PRO A 59 0.92 -2.03 18.33
N GLN A 60 -0.10 -2.44 19.08
CA GLN A 60 -1.04 -1.53 19.71
C GLN A 60 -0.29 -0.43 20.48
N GLN A 61 -0.64 0.82 20.18
CA GLN A 61 -0.03 1.98 20.81
C GLN A 61 -1.00 2.54 21.86
N PRO A 62 -0.53 2.86 23.07
CA PRO A 62 -1.31 3.63 24.02
C PRO A 62 -1.38 5.09 23.55
N VAL A 63 -2.44 5.79 23.95
CA VAL A 63 -2.55 7.25 23.76
C VAL A 63 -1.51 7.92 24.67
N PRO A 64 -0.60 8.75 24.14
CA PRO A 64 0.30 9.56 24.96
C PRO A 64 -0.46 10.44 25.95
N ASP A 65 0.10 10.63 27.15
CA ASP A 65 -0.47 11.54 28.14
C ASP A 65 -0.62 12.96 27.55
N GLY A 66 -1.71 13.64 27.88
CA GLY A 66 -1.96 15.03 27.48
C GLY A 66 -2.49 15.23 26.06
N ILE A 67 -2.89 14.16 25.37
CA ILE A 67 -3.71 14.22 24.14
C ILE A 67 -4.89 13.25 24.22
N ASP A 68 -5.97 13.57 23.49
CA ASP A 68 -7.24 12.85 23.60
C ASP A 68 -7.33 11.58 22.74
N GLY A 69 -6.37 11.33 21.85
CA GLY A 69 -6.37 10.14 21.02
C GLY A 69 -5.22 10.03 20.02
N LEU A 70 -5.20 8.93 19.27
CA LEU A 70 -4.23 8.65 18.20
C LEU A 70 -4.67 9.19 16.83
N SER A 71 -5.86 9.79 16.74
CA SER A 71 -6.36 10.36 15.50
C SER A 71 -5.51 11.56 15.09
N ALA A 72 -5.34 11.73 13.78
CA ALA A 72 -4.77 12.92 13.22
C ALA A 72 -5.62 14.14 13.57
N GLN A 73 -6.94 13.98 13.69
CA GLN A 73 -7.83 15.05 14.18
C GLN A 73 -7.44 15.53 15.59
N ALA A 74 -7.21 14.64 16.56
CA ALA A 74 -6.78 15.01 17.91
C ALA A 74 -5.43 15.76 17.89
N CYS A 75 -4.49 15.28 17.07
CA CYS A 75 -3.22 15.98 16.87
C CYS A 75 -3.42 17.38 16.24
N GLY A 76 -4.42 17.50 15.36
CA GLY A 76 -4.76 18.70 14.60
C GLY A 76 -5.38 19.83 15.41
N GLU A 77 -5.77 19.59 16.65
CA GLU A 77 -6.24 20.63 17.58
C GLU A 77 -5.13 21.63 17.89
N CYS A 78 -3.89 21.15 18.05
CA CYS A 78 -2.70 21.98 18.26
C CYS A 78 -1.84 22.10 16.99
N HIS A 79 -1.71 21.02 16.20
CA HIS A 79 -0.87 20.97 15.00
C HIS A 79 -1.65 21.21 13.70
N VAL A 80 -2.40 22.31 13.69
CA VAL A 80 -3.38 22.66 12.66
C VAL A 80 -2.81 22.55 11.24
N ASP A 81 -1.64 23.14 10.98
CA ASP A 81 -1.04 23.13 9.63
C ASP A 81 -0.60 21.74 9.18
N ASN A 82 0.01 20.95 10.08
CA ASN A 82 0.45 19.60 9.74
C ASN A 82 -0.77 18.69 9.48
N TYR A 83 -1.85 18.84 10.25
CA TYR A 83 -3.10 18.13 10.03
C TYR A 83 -3.73 18.49 8.68
N ARG A 84 -3.79 19.79 8.34
CA ARG A 84 -4.31 20.25 7.04
C ARG A 84 -3.50 19.72 5.86
N GLU A 85 -2.18 19.65 5.98
CA GLU A 85 -1.29 19.09 4.96
C GLU A 85 -1.50 17.58 4.81
N TRP A 86 -1.49 16.86 5.93
CA TRP A 86 -1.71 15.41 5.96
C TRP A 86 -3.07 15.03 5.37
N LYS A 87 -4.13 15.76 5.70
CA LYS A 87 -5.51 15.50 5.25
C LYS A 87 -5.67 15.58 3.72
N GLN A 88 -4.73 16.25 3.04
CA GLN A 88 -4.70 16.37 1.58
C GLN A 88 -3.81 15.34 0.90
N SER A 89 -3.10 14.51 1.69
CA SER A 89 -2.16 13.53 1.19
C SER A 89 -2.83 12.18 0.89
N ILE A 90 -2.16 11.36 0.08
CA ILE A 90 -2.56 9.96 -0.14
C ILE A 90 -2.45 9.12 1.13
N HIS A 91 -1.62 9.52 2.10
CA HIS A 91 -1.54 8.83 3.39
C HIS A 91 -2.86 8.87 4.16
N ALA A 92 -3.55 10.02 4.17
CA ALA A 92 -4.88 10.14 4.78
C ALA A 92 -5.95 9.34 4.01
N ASP A 93 -5.80 9.21 2.70
CA ASP A 93 -6.75 8.52 1.82
C ASP A 93 -6.42 7.01 1.63
N ALA A 94 -5.33 6.48 2.20
CA ALA A 94 -4.83 5.16 1.78
C ALA A 94 -5.79 4.00 2.10
N TRP A 95 -6.54 4.07 3.20
CA TRP A 95 -7.56 3.08 3.52
C TRP A 95 -8.76 3.21 2.57
N VAL A 96 -9.19 4.44 2.27
CA VAL A 96 -10.42 4.70 1.50
C VAL A 96 -10.21 4.83 -0.01
N ASP A 97 -8.98 4.74 -0.49
CA ASP A 97 -8.61 4.71 -1.92
C ASP A 97 -9.44 3.65 -2.66
N LEU A 98 -10.11 4.06 -3.73
CA LEU A 98 -10.97 3.19 -4.54
C LEU A 98 -10.21 2.01 -5.15
N GLN A 99 -8.97 2.19 -5.60
CA GLN A 99 -8.15 1.09 -6.14
C GLN A 99 -7.91 0.06 -5.04
N PHE A 100 -7.45 0.50 -3.88
CA PHE A 100 -7.19 -0.36 -2.74
C PHE A 100 -8.46 -1.06 -2.23
N GLN A 101 -9.56 -0.34 -2.10
CA GLN A 101 -10.85 -0.89 -1.68
C GLN A 101 -11.37 -1.97 -2.63
N ASN A 102 -11.10 -1.86 -3.94
CA ASN A 102 -11.43 -2.91 -4.90
C ASN A 102 -10.55 -4.15 -4.72
N GLU A 103 -9.25 -3.96 -4.45
CA GLU A 103 -8.33 -5.08 -4.18
C GLU A 103 -8.68 -5.83 -2.90
N ILE A 104 -8.99 -5.13 -1.81
CA ILE A 104 -9.26 -5.80 -0.52
C ILE A 104 -10.64 -6.47 -0.41
N ARG A 105 -11.55 -6.20 -1.36
CA ARG A 105 -12.85 -6.88 -1.45
C ARG A 105 -12.79 -8.22 -2.16
N LYS A 106 -11.68 -8.54 -2.83
CA LYS A 106 -11.50 -9.83 -3.48
C LYS A 106 -11.52 -10.94 -2.40
N PRO A 107 -12.15 -12.12 -2.65
CA PRO A 107 -12.31 -13.16 -1.64
C PRO A 107 -11.03 -13.63 -0.95
N ASN A 108 -9.91 -13.56 -1.66
CA ASN A 108 -8.59 -13.98 -1.16
C ASN A 108 -7.66 -12.80 -0.92
N SER A 109 -8.16 -11.63 -0.51
CA SER A 109 -7.27 -10.52 -0.15
C SER A 109 -6.49 -10.87 1.15
N PRO A 110 -5.15 -10.82 1.12
CA PRO A 110 -4.34 -11.16 2.28
C PRO A 110 -4.38 -10.02 3.32
N TYR A 111 -4.22 -10.37 4.60
CA TYR A 111 -4.26 -9.38 5.69
C TYR A 111 -3.13 -8.35 5.59
N VAL A 112 -1.99 -8.72 4.98
CA VAL A 112 -0.76 -7.90 4.93
C VAL A 112 -0.93 -6.57 4.21
N CYS A 113 -1.91 -6.45 3.31
CA CYS A 113 -2.24 -5.17 2.66
C CYS A 113 -2.55 -4.07 3.70
N ARG A 114 -3.13 -4.46 4.85
CA ARG A 114 -3.46 -3.56 5.96
C ARG A 114 -2.23 -3.07 6.71
N ASN A 115 -1.12 -3.79 6.67
CA ASN A 115 0.11 -3.42 7.39
C ASN A 115 0.83 -2.22 6.76
N CYS A 116 0.40 -1.76 5.57
CA CYS A 116 0.81 -0.50 4.97
C CYS A 116 -0.32 0.54 4.92
N HIS A 117 -1.57 0.12 4.74
CA HIS A 117 -2.72 1.04 4.55
C HIS A 117 -3.43 1.45 5.85
N THR A 118 -3.35 0.63 6.90
CA THR A 118 -3.85 0.88 8.26
C THR A 118 -2.87 0.23 9.25
N PRO A 119 -1.63 0.73 9.31
CA PRO A 119 -0.50 -0.01 9.85
C PRO A 119 -0.52 -0.12 11.38
N LEU A 120 -1.32 0.68 12.10
CA LEU A 120 -1.46 0.52 13.56
C LEU A 120 -2.40 -0.64 13.86
N GLN A 121 -2.03 -1.50 14.81
CA GLN A 121 -2.93 -2.54 15.29
C GLN A 121 -4.25 -1.97 15.83
N ASN A 122 -4.23 -0.77 16.43
CA ASN A 122 -5.44 -0.03 16.86
C ASN A 122 -6.47 0.15 15.70
N GLN A 123 -6.04 0.10 14.44
CA GLN A 123 -6.90 0.27 13.26
C GLN A 123 -7.41 -1.06 12.68
N GLN A 124 -6.99 -2.19 13.25
CA GLN A 124 -7.28 -3.52 12.70
C GLN A 124 -8.25 -4.28 13.61
N GLU A 125 -9.34 -4.78 13.02
CA GLU A 125 -10.39 -5.56 13.71
C GLU A 125 -9.88 -6.86 14.34
N TYR A 126 -8.77 -7.38 13.82
CA TYR A 126 -8.14 -8.60 14.28
C TYR A 126 -6.65 -8.39 14.48
N ILE A 127 -6.13 -8.96 15.57
CA ILE A 127 -4.71 -9.15 15.81
C ILE A 127 -4.30 -10.43 15.09
N VAL A 128 -3.31 -10.33 14.20
CA VAL A 128 -2.72 -11.49 13.53
C VAL A 128 -1.47 -11.90 14.32
N THR A 129 -1.41 -13.16 14.77
CA THR A 129 -0.34 -13.65 15.65
C THR A 129 0.58 -14.67 14.99
N GLY A 130 0.27 -15.08 13.76
CA GLY A 130 1.04 -16.05 12.99
C GLY A 130 0.27 -16.53 11.77
N LEU A 131 0.84 -17.50 11.06
CA LEU A 131 0.27 -18.07 9.84
C LEU A 131 0.07 -19.58 10.02
N ILE A 132 -1.02 -20.11 9.51
CA ILE A 132 -1.24 -21.55 9.45
C ILE A 132 -0.39 -22.11 8.30
N ASN A 133 0.59 -22.96 8.63
CA ASN A 133 1.55 -23.54 7.67
C ASN A 133 2.28 -22.48 6.80
N GLY A 134 2.54 -21.29 7.34
CA GLY A 134 3.18 -20.20 6.58
C GLY A 134 2.31 -19.54 5.50
N ASP A 135 1.02 -19.88 5.42
CA ASP A 135 0.13 -19.36 4.38
C ASP A 135 -0.46 -17.98 4.76
N VAL A 136 -0.09 -16.94 4.01
CA VAL A 136 -0.54 -15.55 4.20
C VAL A 136 -2.07 -15.37 4.04
N PHE A 137 -2.74 -16.31 3.37
CA PHE A 137 -4.20 -16.32 3.23
C PHE A 137 -4.89 -17.01 4.40
N ARG A 138 -4.12 -17.68 5.27
CA ARG A 138 -4.61 -18.37 6.47
C ARG A 138 -3.95 -17.83 7.74
N PRO A 139 -4.09 -16.52 8.03
CA PRO A 139 -3.58 -15.94 9.26
C PRO A 139 -4.33 -16.47 10.48
N VAL A 140 -3.61 -16.65 11.59
CA VAL A 140 -4.20 -16.88 12.91
C VAL A 140 -4.68 -15.53 13.44
N LYS A 141 -6.00 -15.38 13.55
CA LYS A 141 -6.66 -14.12 13.94
C LYS A 141 -7.26 -14.22 15.34
N LYS A 142 -7.07 -13.17 16.14
CA LYS A 142 -7.80 -12.93 17.39
C LYS A 142 -8.58 -11.61 17.27
N PRO A 143 -9.85 -11.52 17.72
CA PRO A 143 -10.55 -10.24 17.79
C PRO A 143 -9.73 -9.20 18.56
N ASN A 144 -9.66 -7.98 18.03
CA ASN A 144 -8.94 -6.89 18.67
C ASN A 144 -9.92 -6.06 19.55
N PRO A 145 -9.79 -6.09 20.89
CA PRO A 145 -10.65 -5.29 21.77
C PRO A 145 -10.37 -3.78 21.66
N ASP A 146 -9.16 -3.39 21.22
CA ASP A 146 -8.73 -2.00 21.09
C ASP A 146 -8.92 -1.46 19.67
N PHE A 147 -9.77 -2.12 18.87
CA PHE A 147 -10.06 -1.69 17.51
C PHE A 147 -10.88 -0.41 17.50
N ASP A 148 -10.34 0.62 16.88
CA ASP A 148 -10.99 1.90 16.64
C ASP A 148 -11.39 2.01 15.15
N PRO A 149 -12.70 1.96 14.83
CA PRO A 149 -13.19 2.05 13.46
C PRO A 149 -13.03 3.44 12.84
N GLU A 150 -12.95 4.50 13.65
CA GLU A 150 -12.76 5.88 13.19
C GLU A 150 -11.29 6.11 12.86
N LEU A 151 -10.37 5.67 13.73
CA LEU A 151 -8.93 5.71 13.47
C LEU A 151 -8.56 4.95 12.20
N LYS A 152 -9.25 3.86 11.88
CA LYS A 152 -9.10 3.12 10.62
C LYS A 152 -9.38 4.00 9.39
N GLN A 153 -10.37 4.89 9.46
CA GLN A 153 -10.71 5.77 8.32
C GLN A 153 -9.62 6.80 8.02
N GLU A 154 -8.83 7.16 9.02
CA GLU A 154 -7.69 8.07 8.86
C GLU A 154 -6.43 7.36 8.32
N ALA A 155 -6.43 6.04 8.10
CA ALA A 155 -5.36 5.34 7.39
C ALA A 155 -3.95 5.59 7.98
N ILE A 156 -3.03 6.23 7.24
CA ILE A 156 -1.68 6.52 7.76
C ILE A 156 -1.71 7.83 8.57
N THR A 157 -2.22 7.79 9.81
CA THR A 157 -2.35 8.96 10.71
C THR A 157 -1.01 9.46 11.24
N CYS A 158 -1.02 10.56 12.02
CA CYS A 158 0.16 11.07 12.74
C CYS A 158 0.81 9.99 13.62
N ALA A 159 -0.01 9.19 14.34
CA ALA A 159 0.45 8.19 15.29
C ALA A 159 1.24 7.04 14.63
N VAL A 160 0.94 6.72 13.37
CA VAL A 160 1.68 5.71 12.61
C VAL A 160 3.18 6.01 12.58
N CYS A 161 3.51 7.28 12.36
CA CYS A 161 4.89 7.75 12.23
C CYS A 161 5.47 8.19 13.58
N HIS A 162 4.67 8.89 14.37
CA HIS A 162 5.16 9.66 15.51
C HIS A 162 4.85 9.07 16.88
N VAL A 163 3.98 8.08 17.06
CA VAL A 163 3.69 7.53 18.40
C VAL A 163 4.41 6.20 18.59
N ARG A 164 5.25 6.09 19.61
CA ARG A 164 5.82 4.81 20.06
C ARG A 164 5.74 4.72 21.57
N ASP A 165 5.13 3.67 22.09
CA ASP A 165 5.07 3.34 23.53
C ASP A 165 4.57 4.51 24.40
N GLY A 166 3.54 5.21 23.92
CA GLY A 166 2.93 6.35 24.65
C GLY A 166 3.74 7.64 24.61
N VAL A 167 4.79 7.72 23.78
CA VAL A 167 5.57 8.95 23.58
C VAL A 167 5.55 9.41 22.12
N ILE A 168 5.62 10.72 21.92
CA ILE A 168 5.74 11.33 20.59
C ILE A 168 7.21 11.36 20.17
N ILE A 169 7.54 10.64 19.11
CA ILE A 169 8.83 10.66 18.46
C ILE A 169 8.97 11.91 17.61
N GLY A 170 9.92 12.76 17.98
CA GLY A 170 10.23 14.02 17.29
C GLY A 170 11.69 14.08 16.83
N ARG A 171 11.99 15.00 15.90
CA ARG A 171 13.37 15.37 15.55
C ARG A 171 14.01 16.32 16.56
N ARG A 172 13.19 16.98 17.37
CA ARG A 172 13.60 17.90 18.43
C ARG A 172 12.72 17.64 19.64
N GLY A 173 13.31 17.73 20.83
CA GLY A 173 12.56 17.67 22.08
C GLY A 173 11.82 18.98 22.30
N ASN A 174 10.76 18.92 23.11
CA ASN A 174 10.15 20.08 23.71
C ASN A 174 9.68 19.70 25.12
N LEU A 175 10.21 20.36 26.14
CA LEU A 175 9.80 20.11 27.52
C LEU A 175 8.47 20.80 27.87
N ASP A 176 8.05 21.77 27.06
CA ASP A 176 6.80 22.52 27.24
C ASP A 176 5.62 21.90 26.48
N ALA A 177 5.83 20.75 25.82
CA ALA A 177 4.75 20.04 25.16
C ALA A 177 3.79 19.45 26.20
N PRO A 178 2.46 19.47 25.96
CA PRO A 178 1.48 18.87 26.86
C PRO A 178 1.59 17.34 26.92
N HIS A 179 2.34 16.75 25.99
CA HIS A 179 2.55 15.32 25.86
C HIS A 179 4.06 14.97 25.85
N PRO A 180 4.46 13.77 26.28
CA PRO A 180 5.87 13.37 26.30
C PRO A 180 6.46 13.30 24.89
N VAL A 181 7.64 13.91 24.72
CA VAL A 181 8.38 13.90 23.45
C VAL A 181 9.73 13.21 23.63
N LYS A 182 10.01 12.21 22.79
CA LYS A 182 11.32 11.55 22.69
C LYS A 182 11.98 11.91 21.37
N VAL A 183 13.25 12.31 21.42
CA VAL A 183 14.03 12.55 20.21
C VAL A 183 14.54 11.22 19.66
N ASP A 184 14.17 10.90 18.43
CA ASP A 184 14.73 9.77 17.69
C ASP A 184 14.80 10.08 16.19
N THR A 185 15.97 10.57 15.76
CA THR A 185 16.20 10.94 14.36
C THR A 185 16.45 9.74 13.47
N VAL A 186 16.79 8.57 14.04
CA VAL A 186 17.01 7.34 13.28
C VAL A 186 15.66 6.70 12.94
N HIS A 187 14.72 6.70 13.89
CA HIS A 187 13.34 6.32 13.63
C HIS A 187 12.71 7.21 12.56
N LEU A 188 12.91 8.53 12.65
CA LEU A 188 12.37 9.50 11.66
C LEU A 188 13.26 9.69 10.42
N SER A 189 14.03 8.68 10.01
CA SER A 189 14.78 8.67 8.74
C SER A 189 13.99 7.96 7.63
N GLU A 190 14.59 7.81 6.44
CA GLU A 190 14.11 6.95 5.35
C GLU A 190 13.73 5.53 5.77
N LYS A 191 14.30 5.01 6.87
CA LYS A 191 13.94 3.71 7.46
C LYS A 191 12.45 3.60 7.79
N LEU A 192 11.82 4.69 8.22
CA LEU A 192 10.38 4.70 8.48
C LEU A 192 9.59 4.49 7.19
N CYS A 193 10.03 5.12 6.10
CA CYS A 193 9.39 5.04 4.78
C CYS A 193 9.51 3.62 4.21
N PHE A 194 10.66 2.96 4.39
CA PHE A 194 10.94 1.62 3.85
C PHE A 194 10.02 0.54 4.38
N ARG A 195 9.38 0.73 5.55
CA ARG A 195 8.38 -0.20 6.06
C ARG A 195 7.26 -0.47 5.04
N CYS A 196 6.86 0.56 4.29
CA CYS A 196 5.77 0.45 3.31
C CYS A 196 6.28 0.59 1.87
N HIS A 197 7.34 1.37 1.66
CA HIS A 197 7.88 1.70 0.32
C HIS A 197 9.09 0.83 -0.10
N ASN A 198 9.37 -0.26 0.62
CA ASN A 198 10.43 -1.21 0.23
C ASN A 198 10.04 -2.66 0.54
N VAL A 199 8.97 -3.13 -0.09
CA VAL A 199 8.42 -4.48 0.08
C VAL A 199 8.44 -5.19 -1.28
N ALA A 200 9.50 -5.97 -1.51
CA ALA A 200 9.76 -6.69 -2.75
C ALA A 200 9.83 -8.20 -2.50
N GLU A 201 8.70 -8.89 -2.62
CA GLU A 201 8.56 -10.31 -2.28
C GLU A 201 7.53 -10.99 -3.17
N VAL A 202 7.85 -12.21 -3.60
CA VAL A 202 6.87 -13.12 -4.22
C VAL A 202 6.16 -13.86 -3.10
N VAL A 203 4.94 -13.41 -2.77
CA VAL A 203 4.15 -13.99 -1.68
C VAL A 203 3.51 -15.29 -2.13
N THR A 204 2.91 -15.29 -3.31
CA THR A 204 2.44 -16.49 -4.03
C THR A 204 2.72 -16.33 -5.52
N PRO A 205 2.50 -17.37 -6.36
CA PRO A 205 2.67 -17.22 -7.81
C PRO A 205 1.85 -16.09 -8.41
N THR A 206 0.72 -15.68 -7.82
CA THR A 206 -0.14 -14.60 -8.35
C THR A 206 -0.22 -13.36 -7.46
N LEU A 207 0.55 -13.32 -6.36
CA LEU A 207 0.62 -12.19 -5.45
C LEU A 207 2.09 -11.82 -5.22
N VAL A 208 2.48 -10.68 -5.76
CA VAL A 208 3.83 -10.13 -5.62
C VAL A 208 3.72 -8.74 -5.04
N CYS A 209 4.49 -8.47 -4.01
CA CYS A 209 4.81 -7.11 -3.60
C CYS A 209 6.04 -6.70 -4.41
N ALA A 210 5.96 -5.63 -5.20
CA ALA A 210 7.04 -5.17 -6.08
C ALA A 210 7.47 -3.74 -5.76
N PHE A 211 7.29 -3.30 -4.51
CA PHE A 211 7.61 -1.93 -4.11
C PHE A 211 9.09 -1.84 -3.79
N GLU A 212 9.91 -1.45 -4.77
CA GLU A 212 11.38 -1.40 -4.66
C GLU A 212 11.95 0.02 -4.50
N THR A 213 11.11 1.02 -4.23
CA THR A 213 11.51 2.45 -4.18
C THR A 213 12.69 2.72 -3.24
N GLY A 214 12.77 2.00 -2.11
CA GLY A 214 13.90 2.12 -1.20
C GLY A 214 15.22 1.61 -1.80
N ASN A 215 15.19 0.45 -2.46
CA ASN A 215 16.32 -0.12 -3.18
C ASN A 215 16.74 0.79 -4.34
N GLU A 216 15.78 1.26 -5.14
CA GLU A 216 16.02 2.21 -6.24
C GLU A 216 16.73 3.48 -5.75
N TRP A 217 16.27 4.04 -4.62
CA TRP A 217 16.91 5.21 -4.00
C TRP A 217 18.33 4.91 -3.50
N GLN A 218 18.54 3.74 -2.90
CA GLN A 218 19.86 3.32 -2.42
C GLN A 218 20.86 3.18 -3.58
N GLU A 219 20.43 2.62 -4.70
CA GLU A 219 21.24 2.47 -5.92
C GLU A 219 21.53 3.82 -6.60
N GLY A 220 20.59 4.77 -6.50
CA GLY A 220 20.69 6.10 -7.07
C GLY A 220 21.75 7.02 -6.43
N PRO A 221 21.98 8.20 -7.01
CA PRO A 221 23.00 9.14 -6.52
C PRO A 221 22.63 9.80 -5.19
N TYR A 222 21.33 9.96 -4.89
CA TYR A 222 20.88 10.76 -3.73
C TYR A 222 21.12 10.10 -2.38
N SER A 223 21.17 8.77 -2.30
CA SER A 223 21.56 8.05 -1.07
C SER A 223 22.96 8.45 -0.59
N LYS A 224 23.89 8.66 -1.53
CA LYS A 224 25.29 9.04 -1.27
C LYS A 224 25.47 10.53 -1.03
N LEU A 225 24.51 11.35 -1.47
CA LEU A 225 24.53 12.82 -1.33
C LEU A 225 23.76 13.32 -0.10
N GLY A 226 23.27 12.42 0.76
CA GLY A 226 22.51 12.77 1.96
C GLY A 226 21.12 13.35 1.67
N THR A 227 20.61 13.20 0.44
CA THR A 227 19.25 13.58 0.07
C THR A 227 18.32 12.40 0.34
N THR A 228 17.40 12.58 1.28
CA THR A 228 16.51 11.51 1.78
C THR A 228 15.10 11.66 1.20
N CYS A 229 14.25 10.66 1.43
CA CYS A 229 12.82 10.72 1.13
C CYS A 229 12.18 12.00 1.71
N ILE A 230 12.55 12.35 2.94
CA ILE A 230 12.02 13.50 3.70
C ILE A 230 12.44 14.81 3.03
N THR A 231 13.66 14.91 2.49
CA THR A 231 14.16 16.13 1.85
C THR A 231 13.26 16.60 0.71
N CYS A 232 12.72 15.67 -0.08
CA CYS A 232 11.88 15.98 -1.23
C CYS A 232 10.37 15.86 -0.94
N HIS A 233 9.93 14.80 -0.25
CA HIS A 233 8.50 14.54 -0.01
C HIS A 233 7.94 15.21 1.25
N MET A 234 8.80 15.76 2.10
CA MET A 234 8.43 16.58 3.26
C MET A 234 9.25 17.88 3.23
N PRO A 235 9.02 18.76 2.24
CA PRO A 235 9.85 19.94 2.02
C PRO A 235 9.89 20.84 3.26
N LYS A 236 11.04 21.45 3.50
CA LYS A 236 11.26 22.34 4.65
C LYS A 236 10.39 23.58 4.55
N VAL A 237 9.90 24.03 5.70
CA VAL A 237 9.17 25.29 5.85
C VAL A 237 9.55 25.95 7.17
N TYR A 238 9.66 27.27 7.18
CA TYR A 238 9.92 28.06 8.38
C TYR A 238 8.59 28.63 8.88
N ARG A 239 8.11 28.12 10.01
CA ARG A 239 6.82 28.47 10.63
C ARG A 239 6.75 27.95 12.07
N PRO A 240 5.80 28.37 12.91
CA PRO A 240 5.61 27.73 14.21
C PRO A 240 5.00 26.32 14.04
N LEU A 241 5.25 25.41 15.00
CA LEU A 241 4.71 24.04 14.93
C LEU A 241 3.24 23.95 15.41
N VAL A 242 2.87 24.85 16.31
CA VAL A 242 1.53 25.05 16.87
C VAL A 242 1.23 26.54 16.77
N GLU A 243 -0.05 26.91 16.84
CA GLU A 243 -0.44 28.32 16.92
C GLU A 243 0.24 29.01 18.13
N ASP A 244 0.66 30.26 17.95
CA ASP A 244 1.41 31.07 18.93
C ASP A 244 2.75 30.51 19.44
N GLY A 245 3.21 29.38 18.89
CA GLY A 245 4.53 28.82 19.19
C GLY A 245 5.67 29.61 18.54
N PRO A 246 6.93 29.38 18.94
CA PRO A 246 8.08 30.00 18.30
C PRO A 246 8.29 29.46 16.88
N GLU A 247 8.60 30.36 15.95
CA GLU A 247 8.93 29.99 14.57
C GLU A 247 10.21 29.15 14.50
N ARG A 248 10.18 28.11 13.67
CA ARG A 248 11.34 27.26 13.45
C ARG A 248 11.27 26.55 12.11
N TRP A 249 12.41 26.06 11.66
CA TRP A 249 12.44 25.09 10.57
C TRP A 249 11.72 23.80 10.98
N THR A 250 10.66 23.49 10.24
CA THR A 250 9.90 22.24 10.26
C THR A 250 9.79 21.69 8.84
N VAL A 251 8.95 20.69 8.64
CA VAL A 251 8.67 20.09 7.34
C VAL A 251 7.17 20.05 7.07
N ARG A 252 6.82 19.98 5.79
CA ARG A 252 5.44 19.77 5.35
C ARG A 252 5.05 18.29 5.38
N HIS A 253 3.77 18.03 5.63
CA HIS A 253 3.19 16.68 5.66
C HIS A 253 2.27 16.43 4.45
N THR A 254 2.60 17.00 3.28
CA THR A 254 1.81 16.85 2.05
C THR A 254 2.12 15.57 1.27
N PHE A 255 3.34 15.02 1.41
CA PHE A 255 3.78 13.74 0.81
C PHE A 255 3.48 13.60 -0.68
N VAL A 256 3.68 14.68 -1.44
CA VAL A 256 3.24 14.74 -2.84
C VAL A 256 3.98 13.70 -3.68
N GLY A 257 3.22 12.88 -4.41
CA GLY A 257 3.69 11.83 -5.32
C GLY A 257 3.25 12.08 -6.77
N SER A 258 2.67 11.07 -7.43
CA SER A 258 2.30 11.12 -8.86
C SER A 258 1.23 12.16 -9.22
N GLY A 259 0.48 12.68 -8.25
CA GLY A 259 -0.65 13.58 -8.48
C GLY A 259 -1.87 12.89 -9.11
N ILE A 260 -1.90 11.55 -9.16
CA ILE A 260 -3.03 10.77 -9.68
C ILE A 260 -4.20 10.86 -8.67
N PRO A 261 -5.38 11.38 -9.08
CA PRO A 261 -6.58 11.40 -8.25
C PRO A 261 -7.00 10.01 -7.78
N LYS A 262 -7.39 9.89 -6.51
CA LYS A 262 -7.96 8.65 -5.94
C LYS A 262 -9.48 8.61 -5.94
N PHE A 263 -10.11 9.76 -6.19
CA PHE A 263 -11.56 9.89 -6.27
C PHE A 263 -11.96 10.71 -7.50
N PRO A 264 -13.05 10.35 -8.19
CA PRO A 264 -13.60 11.15 -9.28
C PRO A 264 -13.87 12.59 -8.85
N GLY A 265 -13.42 13.56 -9.64
CA GLY A 265 -13.65 14.99 -9.37
C GLY A 265 -12.85 15.59 -8.21
N LYS A 266 -12.00 14.82 -7.50
CA LYS A 266 -11.12 15.31 -6.43
C LYS A 266 -9.66 15.26 -6.88
N PRO A 267 -9.12 16.34 -7.51
CA PRO A 267 -7.71 16.37 -7.89
C PRO A 267 -6.82 16.28 -6.64
N GLN A 268 -5.63 15.69 -6.80
CA GLN A 268 -4.64 15.69 -5.73
C GLN A 268 -4.04 17.08 -5.54
N ASN A 269 -3.68 17.42 -4.30
CA ASN A 269 -2.89 18.61 -4.05
C ASN A 269 -1.52 18.44 -4.72
N ARG A 270 -1.16 19.37 -5.61
CA ARG A 270 0.13 19.42 -6.32
C ARG A 270 0.97 20.61 -5.88
N GLU A 271 0.58 21.31 -4.82
CA GLU A 271 1.40 22.30 -4.16
C GLU A 271 2.72 21.64 -3.74
N PHE A 272 3.85 22.23 -4.17
CA PHE A 272 5.21 21.66 -4.00
C PHE A 272 5.51 20.41 -4.84
N TYR A 273 4.67 20.02 -5.80
CA TYR A 273 5.02 18.99 -6.77
C TYR A 273 6.18 19.46 -7.64
N VAL A 274 7.29 18.70 -7.62
CA VAL A 274 8.42 18.91 -8.51
C VAL A 274 8.53 17.69 -9.43
N PRO A 275 8.32 17.84 -10.75
CA PRO A 275 8.47 16.71 -11.68
C PRO A 275 9.91 16.18 -11.64
N GLY A 276 10.08 14.87 -11.50
CA GLY A 276 11.39 14.22 -11.61
C GLY A 276 11.95 14.21 -13.03
N LEU A 277 11.06 14.31 -14.02
CA LEU A 277 11.32 14.14 -15.45
C LEU A 277 11.69 15.44 -16.13
N ASP A 278 12.77 15.44 -16.91
CA ASP A 278 13.04 16.43 -17.95
C ASP A 278 12.81 15.82 -19.34
N LEU A 279 12.18 16.61 -20.21
CA LEU A 279 11.88 16.25 -21.60
C LEU A 279 12.42 17.34 -22.52
N GLN A 280 13.21 16.93 -23.52
CA GLN A 280 13.67 17.79 -24.60
C GLN A 280 13.36 17.12 -25.93
N ALA A 281 12.80 17.85 -26.88
CA ALA A 281 12.49 17.36 -28.21
C ALA A 281 13.04 18.34 -29.25
N GLU A 282 13.90 17.86 -30.13
CA GLU A 282 14.57 18.68 -31.14
C GLU A 282 14.41 18.01 -32.51
N PRO A 283 13.98 18.75 -33.56
CA PRO A 283 13.99 18.21 -34.90
C PRO A 283 15.44 17.98 -35.35
N THR A 284 15.68 16.99 -36.20
CA THR A 284 17.03 16.74 -36.73
C THR A 284 17.48 17.83 -37.70
N LEU A 285 16.54 18.60 -38.25
CA LEU A 285 16.79 19.73 -39.15
C LEU A 285 15.93 20.94 -38.73
N PRO A 286 16.39 22.18 -38.98
CA PRO A 286 15.63 23.39 -38.65
C PRO A 286 14.38 23.57 -39.51
N SER A 287 14.32 22.93 -40.68
CA SER A 287 13.17 22.95 -41.59
C SER A 287 13.16 21.70 -42.48
N PHE A 288 11.98 21.29 -42.91
CA PHE A 288 11.77 20.17 -43.84
C PHE A 288 11.04 20.66 -45.09
N ALA A 289 11.48 20.24 -46.27
CA ALA A 289 10.82 20.48 -47.54
C ALA A 289 9.76 19.40 -47.84
N THR A 290 8.88 19.67 -48.80
CA THR A 290 7.90 18.69 -49.25
C THR A 290 8.62 17.48 -49.87
N GLY A 291 8.33 16.29 -49.35
CA GLY A 291 8.99 15.04 -49.77
C GLY A 291 10.08 14.57 -48.80
N ASP A 292 10.53 15.43 -47.88
CA ASP A 292 11.49 15.05 -46.86
C ASP A 292 10.88 14.12 -45.80
N THR A 293 11.71 13.24 -45.24
CA THR A 293 11.37 12.52 -44.01
C THR A 293 11.84 13.32 -42.81
N ALA A 294 10.91 13.77 -41.98
CA ALA A 294 11.22 14.48 -40.74
C ALA A 294 11.54 13.52 -39.59
N TYR A 295 12.59 13.81 -38.85
CA TYR A 295 12.95 13.09 -37.63
C TYR A 295 13.03 14.09 -36.47
N ALA A 296 12.72 13.61 -35.26
CA ALA A 296 12.93 14.34 -34.02
C ALA A 296 13.67 13.44 -33.03
N ILE A 297 14.62 14.02 -32.30
CA ILE A 297 15.28 13.36 -31.18
C ILE A 297 14.57 13.82 -29.93
N VAL A 298 14.01 12.87 -29.19
CA VAL A 298 13.42 13.12 -27.88
C VAL A 298 14.34 12.56 -26.81
N ARG A 299 14.83 13.45 -25.94
CA ARG A 299 15.66 13.13 -24.79
C ARG A 299 14.81 13.19 -23.54
N ILE A 300 14.89 12.13 -22.76
CA ILE A 300 14.13 11.96 -21.53
C ILE A 300 15.15 11.69 -20.43
N ARG A 301 15.03 12.39 -19.30
CA ARG A 301 15.97 12.24 -18.18
C ARG A 301 15.25 12.27 -16.84
N ASN A 302 15.59 11.35 -15.95
CA ASN A 302 15.35 11.51 -14.53
C ASN A 302 16.40 12.48 -13.98
N SER A 303 15.98 13.72 -13.69
CA SER A 303 16.90 14.79 -13.25
C SER A 303 16.77 15.10 -11.77
N ARG A 304 15.63 14.74 -11.16
CA ARG A 304 15.27 15.21 -9.81
C ARG A 304 14.66 14.15 -8.90
N ALA A 305 14.41 12.92 -9.38
CA ALA A 305 13.99 11.83 -8.50
C ALA A 305 15.19 10.97 -8.10
N GLY A 306 15.23 10.56 -6.83
CA GLY A 306 16.29 9.68 -6.30
C GLY A 306 16.09 8.21 -6.60
N HIS A 307 14.88 7.84 -6.99
CA HIS A 307 14.42 6.52 -7.38
C HIS A 307 14.02 6.55 -8.86
N GLN A 308 13.58 5.42 -9.42
CA GLN A 308 13.20 5.34 -10.83
C GLN A 308 11.90 6.12 -11.12
N LEU A 309 11.68 6.45 -12.40
CA LEU A 309 10.44 7.09 -12.87
C LEU A 309 9.73 6.21 -13.91
N PRO A 310 8.49 5.76 -13.63
CA PRO A 310 7.82 5.75 -12.33
C PRO A 310 8.44 4.74 -11.34
N THR A 311 8.12 4.87 -10.05
CA THR A 311 8.49 3.92 -8.98
C THR A 311 7.23 3.42 -8.26
N GLY A 312 7.37 2.38 -7.44
CA GLY A 312 6.36 1.93 -6.49
C GLY A 312 5.43 0.87 -7.08
N ASP A 313 4.17 1.23 -7.31
CA ASP A 313 3.18 0.31 -7.86
C ASP A 313 3.55 -0.05 -9.31
N PRO A 314 3.77 -1.34 -9.64
CA PRO A 314 4.22 -1.79 -10.97
C PRO A 314 3.20 -1.49 -12.09
N GLU A 315 1.96 -1.17 -11.75
CA GLU A 315 0.95 -0.75 -12.72
C GLU A 315 1.07 0.73 -13.11
N ARG A 316 1.97 1.50 -12.46
CA ARG A 316 2.24 2.89 -12.84
C ARG A 316 3.09 2.96 -14.09
N PHE A 317 2.69 3.82 -15.02
CA PHE A 317 3.44 4.11 -16.23
C PHE A 317 3.31 5.58 -16.59
N ILE A 318 4.26 6.05 -17.40
CA ILE A 318 4.23 7.34 -18.07
C ILE A 318 3.95 7.05 -19.54
N THR A 319 2.98 7.75 -20.11
CA THR A 319 2.73 7.75 -21.55
C THR A 319 3.39 8.99 -22.15
N LEU A 320 4.30 8.79 -23.09
CA LEU A 320 4.89 9.86 -23.88
C LEU A 320 4.25 9.87 -25.26
N THR A 321 3.45 10.89 -25.54
CA THR A 321 2.86 11.11 -26.88
C THR A 321 3.62 12.20 -27.61
N MET A 322 4.07 11.89 -28.82
CA MET A 322 4.81 12.77 -29.73
C MET A 322 3.96 12.99 -30.98
N GLN A 323 3.73 14.25 -31.34
CA GLN A 323 2.94 14.62 -32.51
C GLN A 323 3.76 15.52 -33.45
N PHE A 324 3.81 15.15 -34.72
CA PHE A 324 4.25 16.03 -35.79
C PHE A 324 3.03 16.80 -36.30
N LEU A 325 3.08 18.13 -36.20
CA LEU A 325 1.99 19.01 -36.60
C LEU A 325 2.35 19.75 -37.88
N ASP A 326 1.36 20.00 -38.74
CA ASP A 326 1.51 20.93 -39.87
C ASP A 326 1.45 22.39 -39.39
N ARG A 327 1.61 23.35 -40.32
CA ARG A 327 1.54 24.79 -40.01
C ARG A 327 0.18 25.27 -39.48
N LYS A 328 -0.89 24.49 -39.68
CA LYS A 328 -2.25 24.78 -39.20
C LYS A 328 -2.54 24.09 -37.86
N GLY A 329 -1.58 23.33 -37.32
CA GLY A 329 -1.74 22.55 -36.08
C GLY A 329 -2.38 21.18 -36.29
N SER A 330 -2.57 20.72 -37.53
CA SER A 330 -3.13 19.40 -37.82
C SER A 330 -2.08 18.31 -37.58
N VAL A 331 -2.45 17.20 -36.94
CA VAL A 331 -1.55 16.07 -36.70
C VAL A 331 -1.24 15.36 -38.02
N LEU A 332 0.02 15.39 -38.45
CA LEU A 332 0.55 14.64 -39.59
C LEU A 332 0.92 13.21 -39.20
N LYS A 333 1.49 13.05 -38.01
CA LYS A 333 1.90 11.77 -37.44
C LYS A 333 1.87 11.85 -35.92
N GLU A 334 1.43 10.78 -35.30
CA GLU A 334 1.51 10.58 -33.86
C GLU A 334 2.30 9.31 -33.57
N HIS A 335 3.07 9.34 -32.48
CA HIS A 335 3.72 8.19 -31.89
C HIS A 335 3.54 8.23 -30.38
N THR A 336 3.29 7.08 -29.76
CA THR A 336 3.11 6.97 -28.32
C THR A 336 4.01 5.88 -27.77
N GLU A 337 4.76 6.21 -26.72
CA GLU A 337 5.62 5.30 -25.97
C GLU A 337 5.11 5.13 -24.54
N ARG A 338 5.20 3.90 -24.01
CA ARG A 338 4.92 3.60 -22.61
C ARG A 338 6.23 3.41 -21.86
N ILE A 339 6.39 4.12 -20.75
CA ILE A 339 7.56 4.07 -19.87
C ILE A 339 7.11 3.54 -18.50
N GLY A 340 7.70 2.44 -18.05
CA GLY A 340 7.41 1.77 -16.79
C GLY A 340 7.53 0.26 -16.90
N GLU A 341 7.23 -0.44 -15.80
CA GLU A 341 7.30 -1.90 -15.78
C GLU A 341 6.18 -2.55 -16.59
N THR A 342 6.46 -3.71 -17.17
CA THR A 342 5.48 -4.55 -17.86
C THR A 342 5.48 -5.93 -17.20
N TRP A 343 4.29 -6.38 -16.79
CA TRP A 343 4.11 -7.62 -16.05
C TRP A 343 3.14 -8.57 -16.76
N GLU A 344 3.47 -9.86 -16.70
CA GLU A 344 2.51 -10.93 -16.92
C GLU A 344 2.07 -11.42 -15.54
N TRP A 345 0.80 -11.22 -15.17
CA TRP A 345 0.29 -11.53 -13.83
C TRP A 345 -0.18 -12.98 -13.64
N TYR A 346 -0.48 -13.69 -14.73
CA TYR A 346 -1.06 -15.03 -14.70
C TYR A 346 -0.37 -15.93 -15.74
N PRO A 347 -0.15 -17.22 -15.47
CA PRO A 347 -0.45 -17.96 -14.22
C PRO A 347 0.52 -17.68 -13.08
N VAL A 348 1.68 -17.10 -13.39
CA VAL A 348 2.70 -16.69 -12.44
C VAL A 348 3.09 -15.25 -12.76
N ALA A 349 3.00 -14.38 -11.76
CA ALA A 349 3.40 -13.00 -11.81
C ALA A 349 4.91 -12.89 -12.10
N ARG A 350 5.24 -12.24 -13.22
CA ARG A 350 6.62 -11.94 -13.61
C ARG A 350 6.73 -10.60 -14.31
N LYS A 351 7.79 -9.87 -13.98
CA LYS A 351 8.24 -8.71 -14.74
C LYS A 351 8.86 -9.18 -16.05
N ILE A 352 8.26 -8.82 -17.19
CA ILE A 352 8.71 -9.23 -18.53
C ILE A 352 9.50 -8.14 -19.25
N ALA A 353 9.29 -6.87 -18.88
CA ALA A 353 10.08 -5.75 -19.37
C ALA A 353 10.06 -4.61 -18.35
N ASP A 354 11.09 -3.76 -18.39
CA ASP A 354 11.19 -2.56 -17.58
C ASP A 354 12.03 -1.53 -18.33
N ASN A 355 11.39 -0.42 -18.69
CA ASN A 355 12.04 0.74 -19.31
C ASN A 355 11.88 2.00 -18.46
N SER A 356 11.69 1.83 -17.15
CA SER A 356 11.63 2.94 -16.19
C SER A 356 12.93 3.75 -16.23
N ILE A 357 12.81 5.07 -16.04
CA ILE A 357 13.93 6.00 -16.22
C ILE A 357 14.72 6.06 -14.92
N ARG A 358 15.99 5.69 -14.99
CA ARG A 358 16.92 5.66 -13.85
C ARG A 358 17.53 7.03 -13.59
#